data_AF-A0A9P9D2S1-F1
#
_entry.id   AF-A0A9P9D2S1-F1
#
_cell.length_a   1.000
_cell.length_b   1.000
_cell.length_c   1.000
_cell.angle_alpha   90.00
_cell.angle_beta   90.00
_cell.angle_gamma   90.00
#
_symmetry.space_group_name_H-M   'P 1'
#
loop_
_entity.id
_entity.type
_entity.pdbx_description
1 polymer ?
#
loop_
_entity_poly.entity_id
_entity_poly.type
_entity_poly.pdbx_seq_one_letter_code
_entity_poly.pdbx_strand_id
1 'polypeptide(L)'
;MARFHAQELKAHMRLLRIEEHSDEIHDVFSTPIFTENVGKSLFDAHKTKSGYKKKALPQYGLLAGDISAGGEPNESVRLFYNVAAPSSVFICGSQGSGKSHTLATLLENCLVQSVANALTRPLAGLVFHYDSAVSDAGGLPCEAAYLSSNKNVNVRVLCPPTNTATIKKVYSCLPNVLIQELRFCQDSLNTKRMLNLMVASPGQTGRMPLYLHTVMRVLRELRINQQRQGGVFNYQEFKNAMEAEPLTKEQSVPLQQRLETLESFMVKQDTNVGGPANKNGKNKWASHSVEAHEIVDWKPVSGQLTVVDLSCPCVTAEQACSLFDICLSLFLEQNTDLGRVVALDESHKYMTESDESQVFTESLLSAIRLQRHNGTRIIISTQEPTISPGLLDL
;
A
#
# COMPACT_ATOMS: atom_id res chain seq x y z
N MET A 1 -15.14 42.58 -45.17
CA MET A 1 -13.67 42.47 -45.06
C MET A 1 -13.28 42.68 -43.61
N ALA A 2 -13.09 41.60 -42.84
CA ALA A 2 -12.66 41.70 -41.45
C ALA A 2 -11.18 42.12 -41.41
N ARG A 3 -10.91 43.33 -40.92
CA ARG A 3 -9.55 43.86 -40.75
C ARG A 3 -8.99 43.36 -39.41
N PHE A 4 -8.28 42.23 -39.44
CA PHE A 4 -7.39 41.86 -38.34
C PHE A 4 -6.33 42.96 -38.20
N HIS A 5 -6.42 43.80 -37.17
CA HIS A 5 -5.49 44.91 -36.97
C HIS A 5 -4.15 44.37 -36.45
N ALA A 6 -3.04 44.93 -36.94
CA ALA A 6 -1.69 44.55 -36.51
C ALA A 6 -1.47 44.71 -34.98
N GLN A 7 -2.22 45.61 -34.33
CA GLN A 7 -2.25 45.74 -32.87
C GLN A 7 -2.96 44.58 -32.17
N GLU A 8 -4.05 44.04 -32.74
CA GLU A 8 -4.73 42.85 -32.23
C GLU A 8 -3.85 41.61 -32.41
N LEU A 9 -3.17 41.48 -33.56
CA LEU A 9 -2.18 40.42 -33.76
C LEU A 9 -1.08 40.49 -32.70
N LYS A 10 -0.56 41.69 -32.38
CA LYS A 10 0.49 41.85 -31.36
C LYS A 10 -0.01 41.57 -29.94
N ALA A 11 -1.28 41.85 -29.65
CA ALA A 11 -1.94 41.51 -28.40
C ALA A 11 -2.21 39.99 -28.29
N HIS A 12 -2.72 39.36 -29.35
CA HIS A 12 -2.92 37.92 -29.45
C HIS A 12 -1.59 37.15 -29.37
N MET A 13 -0.55 37.64 -30.06
CA MET A 13 0.80 37.06 -29.97
C MET A 13 1.47 37.30 -28.61
N ARG A 14 0.99 38.25 -27.78
CA ARG A 14 1.39 38.37 -26.37
C ARG A 14 0.65 37.38 -25.47
N LEU A 15 -0.61 37.05 -25.78
CA LEU A 15 -1.37 35.98 -25.11
C LEU A 15 -0.89 34.58 -25.49
N LEU A 16 -0.33 34.44 -26.70
CA LEU A 16 0.27 33.20 -27.23
C LEU A 16 1.80 33.17 -27.06
N ARG A 17 2.41 34.24 -26.53
CA ARG A 17 3.78 34.17 -26.06
C ARG A 17 3.76 33.22 -24.88
N ILE A 18 4.32 32.05 -25.12
CA ILE A 18 4.99 31.25 -24.14
C ILE A 18 5.83 32.22 -23.29
N GLU A 19 5.31 32.66 -22.14
CA GLU A 19 6.17 33.14 -21.05
C GLU A 19 7.26 32.09 -20.93
N GLU A 20 8.55 32.43 -20.85
CA GLU A 20 9.60 31.44 -20.59
C GLU A 20 9.15 30.53 -19.43
N HIS A 21 8.70 29.32 -19.78
CA HIS A 21 7.50 28.76 -19.16
C HIS A 21 7.78 28.30 -17.73
N SER A 22 6.97 28.81 -16.81
CA SER A 22 6.75 28.19 -15.50
C SER A 22 6.43 26.69 -15.63
N ASP A 23 5.83 26.29 -16.75
CA ASP A 23 5.40 24.93 -17.05
C ASP A 23 6.57 23.99 -17.37
N GLU A 24 7.61 24.42 -18.11
CA GLU A 24 8.82 23.60 -18.33
C GLU A 24 9.51 23.30 -16.99
N ILE A 25 9.60 24.30 -16.12
CA ILE A 25 10.19 24.14 -14.78
C ILE A 25 9.31 23.22 -13.89
N HIS A 26 7.99 23.36 -13.97
CA HIS A 26 7.04 22.51 -13.23
C HIS A 26 7.09 21.04 -13.70
N ASP A 27 7.21 20.81 -15.01
CA ASP A 27 7.32 19.49 -15.61
C ASP A 27 8.58 18.77 -15.10
N VAL A 28 9.70 19.48 -15.02
CA VAL A 28 10.95 18.94 -14.48
C VAL A 28 10.84 18.64 -12.98
N PHE A 29 10.13 19.44 -12.17
CA PHE A 29 9.90 19.14 -10.74
C PHE A 29 9.06 17.89 -10.49
N SER A 30 8.18 17.56 -11.43
CA SER A 30 7.35 16.36 -11.36
C SER A 30 8.01 15.13 -12.00
N THR A 31 9.19 15.30 -12.61
CA THR A 31 9.88 14.22 -13.31
C THR A 31 10.42 13.19 -12.30
N PRO A 32 10.11 11.90 -12.44
CA PRO A 32 10.47 10.88 -11.46
C PRO A 32 11.96 10.51 -11.49
N ILE A 33 12.65 10.67 -12.62
CA ILE A 33 14.08 10.39 -12.77
C ILE A 33 14.76 11.54 -13.52
N PHE A 34 15.88 12.03 -13.00
CA PHE A 34 16.62 13.12 -13.63
C PHE A 34 18.13 12.93 -13.52
N THR A 35 18.89 13.55 -14.44
CA THR A 35 20.35 13.59 -14.41
C THR A 35 20.85 14.75 -13.56
N GLU A 36 22.11 14.71 -13.12
CA GLU A 36 22.70 15.79 -12.34
C GLU A 36 22.54 17.19 -12.95
N ASN A 37 22.77 17.31 -14.26
CA ASN A 37 22.69 18.60 -14.97
C ASN A 37 21.27 19.20 -14.93
N VAL A 38 20.25 18.35 -15.04
CA VAL A 38 18.85 18.75 -14.89
C VAL A 38 18.59 19.16 -13.44
N GLY A 39 19.10 18.37 -12.47
CA GLY A 39 19.04 18.69 -11.05
C GLY A 39 19.63 20.06 -10.72
N LYS A 40 20.85 20.37 -11.15
CA LYS A 40 21.51 21.67 -10.91
C LYS A 40 20.67 22.85 -11.43
N SER A 41 20.14 22.72 -12.65
CA SER A 41 19.23 23.72 -13.23
C SER A 41 17.97 23.95 -12.37
N LEU A 42 17.39 22.89 -11.79
CA LEU A 42 16.26 22.99 -10.87
C LEU A 42 16.61 23.74 -9.57
N PHE A 43 17.77 23.44 -8.98
CA PHE A 43 18.22 24.08 -7.73
C PHE A 43 18.53 25.57 -7.91
N ASP A 44 19.12 25.94 -9.05
CA ASP A 44 19.48 27.33 -9.34
C ASP A 44 18.24 28.18 -9.70
N ALA A 45 17.25 27.60 -10.39
CA ALA A 45 15.93 28.22 -10.58
C ALA A 45 15.20 28.45 -9.25
N HIS A 46 15.39 27.57 -8.26
CA HIS A 46 14.81 27.72 -6.92
C HIS A 46 15.42 28.86 -6.11
N LYS A 47 16.72 29.13 -6.27
CA LYS A 47 17.41 30.22 -5.57
C LYS A 47 17.03 31.61 -6.08
N THR A 48 16.69 31.74 -7.36
CA THR A 48 16.44 33.03 -8.02
C THR A 48 15.01 33.55 -7.81
N LYS A 49 14.01 32.67 -7.62
CA LYS A 49 12.62 33.07 -7.31
C LYS A 49 12.40 33.26 -5.80
N SER A 50 13.09 34.23 -5.20
CA SER A 50 12.94 34.69 -3.80
C SER A 50 11.68 35.54 -3.58
N GLY A 51 10.51 35.03 -3.95
CA GLY A 51 9.24 35.67 -3.70
C GLY A 51 8.14 34.63 -3.66
N TYR A 52 7.57 34.42 -2.47
CA TYR A 52 6.55 33.42 -2.09
C TYR A 52 7.07 32.08 -1.52
N LYS A 53 7.20 32.10 -0.17
CA LYS A 53 6.89 31.05 0.81
C LYS A 53 7.20 29.58 0.43
N LYS A 54 8.18 28.99 1.13
CA LYS A 54 8.34 27.55 1.46
C LYS A 54 7.88 26.59 0.34
N LYS A 55 8.58 26.52 -0.79
CA LYS A 55 8.62 25.26 -1.54
C LYS A 55 9.66 24.37 -0.88
N ALA A 56 9.24 23.18 -0.44
CA ALA A 56 10.11 22.20 0.21
C ALA A 56 11.36 21.96 -0.65
N LEU A 57 12.51 21.72 -0.02
CA LEU A 57 13.69 21.25 -0.73
C LEU A 57 13.30 19.97 -1.50
N PRO A 58 13.64 19.85 -2.79
CA PRO A 58 13.32 18.64 -3.54
C PRO A 58 14.04 17.47 -2.87
N GLN A 59 13.30 16.39 -2.64
CA GLN A 59 13.83 15.17 -2.05
C GLN A 59 14.20 14.24 -3.19
N TYR A 60 15.41 13.74 -3.19
CA TYR A 60 15.91 12.87 -4.25
C TYR A 60 17.02 11.98 -3.73
N GLY A 61 17.26 10.86 -4.42
CA GLY A 61 18.34 9.96 -4.10
C GLY A 61 19.00 9.37 -5.33
N LEU A 62 20.28 9.01 -5.21
CA LEU A 62 21.02 8.37 -6.29
C LEU A 62 20.35 7.04 -6.64
N LEU A 63 20.09 6.85 -7.94
CA LEU A 63 19.50 5.63 -8.48
C LEU A 63 20.55 4.78 -9.20
N ALA A 64 21.34 5.43 -10.06
CA ALA A 64 22.33 4.75 -10.88
C ALA A 64 23.44 5.71 -11.34
N GLY A 65 24.51 5.13 -11.90
CA GLY A 65 25.55 5.87 -12.61
C GLY A 65 26.00 5.09 -13.84
N ASP A 66 26.18 5.78 -14.96
CA ASP A 66 26.77 5.22 -16.18
C ASP A 66 28.29 5.00 -16.06
N ILE A 67 28.69 3.76 -15.80
CA ILE A 67 30.11 3.38 -15.69
C ILE A 67 30.78 3.07 -17.03
N SER A 68 30.09 3.22 -18.17
CA SER A 68 30.61 2.85 -19.50
C SER A 68 31.71 3.78 -19.98
N ALA A 69 31.67 5.05 -19.58
CA ALA A 69 32.74 6.01 -19.80
C ALA A 69 33.85 5.77 -18.76
N GLY A 70 34.77 4.84 -19.03
CA GLY A 70 35.92 4.50 -18.16
C GLY A 70 36.95 5.62 -17.93
N GLY A 71 36.53 6.89 -17.93
CA GLY A 71 37.30 8.06 -17.53
C GLY A 71 37.01 8.48 -16.08
N GLU A 72 37.60 9.60 -15.64
CA GLU A 72 37.35 10.18 -14.32
C GLU A 72 35.85 10.39 -14.05
N PRO A 73 35.39 10.24 -12.79
CA PRO A 73 33.99 10.40 -12.43
C PRO A 73 33.45 11.76 -12.89
N ASN A 74 32.67 11.76 -13.96
CA ASN A 74 32.03 12.94 -14.51
C ASN A 74 30.64 13.11 -13.87
N GLU A 75 30.31 14.32 -13.44
CA GLU A 75 29.04 14.67 -12.81
C GLU A 75 27.82 14.27 -13.67
N SER A 76 27.92 14.36 -15.01
CA SER A 76 26.81 14.04 -15.93
C SER A 76 26.38 12.58 -15.95
N VAL A 77 27.12 11.70 -15.27
CA VAL A 77 26.93 10.24 -15.25
C VAL A 77 25.83 9.79 -14.27
N ARG A 78 25.50 10.63 -13.29
CA ARG A 78 24.60 10.27 -12.19
C ARG A 78 23.13 10.43 -12.56
N LEU A 79 22.34 9.40 -12.24
CA LEU A 79 20.89 9.37 -12.34
C LEU A 79 20.29 9.37 -10.94
N PHE A 80 19.32 10.24 -10.72
CA PHE A 80 18.64 10.42 -9.44
C PHE A 80 17.16 10.08 -9.57
N TYR A 81 16.63 9.47 -8.51
CA TYR A 81 15.21 9.26 -8.29
C TYR A 81 14.62 10.43 -7.50
N ASN A 82 13.57 11.05 -8.04
CA ASN A 82 12.86 12.16 -7.42
C ASN A 82 11.84 11.65 -6.40
N VAL A 83 12.27 11.54 -5.15
CA VAL A 83 11.44 11.12 -4.02
C VAL A 83 10.32 12.14 -3.73
N ALA A 84 10.46 13.41 -4.13
CA ALA A 84 9.42 14.44 -3.93
C ALA A 84 8.27 14.34 -4.94
N ALA A 85 8.48 13.73 -6.11
CA ALA A 85 7.44 13.50 -7.11
C ALA A 85 6.73 12.14 -6.90
N PRO A 86 5.41 12.10 -6.72
CA PRO A 86 4.62 10.86 -6.80
C PRO A 86 4.82 10.15 -8.13
N SER A 87 5.23 8.88 -8.08
CA SER A 87 5.55 8.07 -9.26
C SER A 87 5.13 6.62 -9.07
N SER A 88 4.90 5.93 -10.19
CA SER A 88 4.74 4.48 -10.24
C SER A 88 5.94 3.87 -10.96
N VAL A 89 6.51 2.80 -10.39
CA VAL A 89 7.72 2.13 -10.90
C VAL A 89 7.47 0.64 -11.01
N PHE A 90 7.73 0.08 -12.20
CA PHE A 90 7.69 -1.36 -12.45
C PHE A 90 9.11 -1.90 -12.60
N ILE A 91 9.46 -2.90 -11.81
CA ILE A 91 10.75 -3.59 -11.82
C ILE A 91 10.50 -5.00 -12.34
N CYS A 92 10.97 -5.27 -13.56
CA CYS A 92 10.78 -6.54 -14.24
C CYS A 92 12.13 -7.22 -14.49
N GLY A 93 12.17 -8.55 -14.33
CA GLY A 93 13.40 -9.32 -14.54
C GLY A 93 13.29 -10.76 -14.03
N SER A 94 14.15 -11.64 -14.55
CA SER A 94 14.19 -13.04 -14.12
C SER A 94 14.55 -13.18 -12.63
N GLN A 95 14.31 -14.36 -12.07
CA GLN A 95 14.80 -14.68 -10.73
C GLN A 95 16.32 -14.46 -10.64
N GLY A 96 16.76 -13.79 -9.56
CA GLY A 96 18.18 -13.46 -9.36
C GLY A 96 18.71 -12.25 -10.14
N SER A 97 17.88 -11.55 -10.93
CA SER A 97 18.31 -10.38 -11.71
C SER A 97 18.49 -9.08 -10.89
N GLY A 98 18.44 -9.16 -9.56
CA GLY A 98 18.58 -7.99 -8.67
C GLY A 98 17.31 -7.13 -8.52
N LYS A 99 16.11 -7.65 -8.81
CA LYS A 99 14.86 -6.89 -8.66
C LYS A 99 14.64 -6.38 -7.24
N SER A 100 14.73 -7.27 -6.26
CA SER A 100 14.52 -6.96 -4.84
C SER A 100 15.62 -6.04 -4.31
N HIS A 101 16.84 -6.09 -4.85
CA HIS A 101 17.88 -5.09 -4.62
C HIS A 101 17.46 -3.69 -5.13
N THR A 102 17.00 -3.58 -6.38
CA THR A 102 16.49 -2.31 -6.93
C THR A 102 15.29 -1.77 -6.14
N LEU A 103 14.37 -2.65 -5.72
CA LEU A 103 13.24 -2.32 -4.86
C LEU A 103 13.74 -1.74 -3.52
N ALA A 104 14.69 -2.41 -2.87
CA ALA A 104 15.27 -1.96 -1.62
C ALA A 104 16.01 -0.63 -1.77
N THR A 105 16.73 -0.39 -2.87
CA THR A 105 17.40 0.90 -3.15
C THR A 105 16.39 2.05 -3.31
N LEU A 106 15.26 1.83 -4.00
CA LEU A 106 14.20 2.83 -4.10
C LEU A 106 13.56 3.11 -2.74
N LEU A 107 13.29 2.06 -1.96
CA LEU A 107 12.79 2.18 -0.58
C LEU A 107 13.80 2.90 0.33
N GLU A 108 15.09 2.62 0.19
CA GLU A 108 16.16 3.29 0.93
C GLU A 108 16.12 4.80 0.68
N ASN A 109 16.04 5.21 -0.58
CA ASN A 109 15.90 6.62 -0.96
C ASN A 109 14.64 7.28 -0.40
N CYS A 110 13.59 6.52 -0.10
CA CYS A 110 12.35 7.03 0.48
C CYS A 110 12.39 7.10 2.03
N LEU A 111 13.18 6.26 2.68
CA LEU A 111 13.08 6.01 4.12
C LEU A 111 14.32 6.44 4.91
N VAL A 112 15.49 6.51 4.27
CA VAL A 112 16.78 6.63 4.95
C VAL A 112 17.52 7.85 4.44
N GLN A 113 17.89 8.76 5.33
CA GLN A 113 18.83 9.81 4.97
C GLN A 113 20.25 9.24 4.91
N SER A 114 20.92 9.40 3.78
CA SER A 114 22.29 8.91 3.57
C SER A 114 23.12 9.89 2.74
N VAL A 115 24.40 9.58 2.53
CA VAL A 115 25.26 10.36 1.62
C VAL A 115 24.80 10.30 0.17
N ALA A 116 23.96 9.32 -0.18
CA ALA A 116 23.45 9.11 -1.53
C ALA A 116 22.19 9.93 -1.84
N ASN A 117 21.61 10.63 -0.87
CA ASN A 117 20.34 11.33 -1.05
C ASN A 117 20.22 12.65 -0.27
N ALA A 118 19.25 13.47 -0.71
CA ALA A 118 18.73 14.59 0.05
C ALA A 118 17.30 14.24 0.49
N LEU A 119 17.16 13.67 1.69
CA LEU A 119 15.87 13.28 2.25
C LEU A 119 15.58 14.06 3.54
N THR A 120 14.84 15.16 3.41
CA THR A 120 14.53 16.05 4.56
C THR A 120 13.36 15.56 5.41
N ARG A 121 12.45 14.79 4.80
CA ARG A 121 11.23 14.23 5.38
C ARG A 121 11.10 12.80 4.87
N PRO A 122 11.65 11.81 5.59
CA PRO A 122 11.48 10.40 5.28
C PRO A 122 10.00 10.01 5.19
N LEU A 123 9.67 9.18 4.22
CA LEU A 123 8.32 8.71 3.95
C LEU A 123 7.92 7.62 4.94
N ALA A 124 6.64 7.25 4.92
CA ALA A 124 6.17 6.00 5.51
C ALA A 124 6.11 4.92 4.43
N GLY A 125 6.69 3.75 4.71
CA GLY A 125 6.76 2.63 3.77
C GLY A 125 5.79 1.50 4.12
N LEU A 126 5.18 0.91 3.09
CA LEU A 126 4.40 -0.33 3.16
C LEU A 126 4.92 -1.29 2.10
N VAL A 127 5.31 -2.50 2.48
CA VAL A 127 5.72 -3.57 1.56
C VAL A 127 4.78 -4.75 1.72
N PHE A 128 4.27 -5.28 0.60
CA PHE A 128 3.56 -6.55 0.54
C PHE A 128 4.53 -7.64 0.09
N HIS A 129 4.63 -8.69 0.89
CA HIS A 129 5.49 -9.83 0.62
C HIS A 129 4.74 -11.14 0.88
N TYR A 130 4.82 -12.06 -0.07
CA TYR A 130 4.22 -13.38 0.03
C TYR A 130 5.12 -14.40 -0.68
N ASP A 131 5.50 -15.44 0.04
CA ASP A 131 6.19 -16.59 -0.51
C ASP A 131 5.46 -17.89 -0.16
N SER A 132 5.10 -18.66 -1.19
CA SER A 132 4.47 -19.97 -1.05
C SER A 132 5.46 -21.08 -0.68
N ALA A 133 6.77 -20.85 -0.85
CA ALA A 133 7.81 -21.83 -0.59
C ALA A 133 8.26 -21.92 0.88
N VAL A 134 7.54 -21.29 1.82
CA VAL A 134 7.89 -21.32 3.24
C VAL A 134 7.56 -22.67 3.85
N SER A 135 8.53 -23.27 4.53
CA SER A 135 8.38 -24.51 5.29
C SER A 135 8.59 -24.24 6.79
N ASP A 136 8.19 -25.19 7.64
CA ASP A 136 8.44 -25.14 9.09
C ASP A 136 9.95 -25.12 9.43
N ALA A 137 10.81 -25.50 8.48
CA ALA A 137 12.27 -25.40 8.62
C ALA A 137 12.78 -23.94 8.57
N GLY A 138 11.96 -23.02 8.04
CA GLY A 138 12.27 -21.61 7.87
C GLY A 138 12.01 -21.13 6.43
N GLY A 139 12.11 -19.81 6.26
CA GLY A 139 12.12 -19.11 4.97
C GLY A 139 13.17 -18.00 4.98
N LEU A 140 13.26 -17.23 3.90
CA LEU A 140 14.07 -16.01 3.86
C LEU A 140 13.20 -14.82 4.26
N PRO A 141 13.74 -13.84 5.01
CA PRO A 141 13.03 -12.60 5.26
C PRO A 141 12.85 -11.83 3.95
N CYS A 142 11.81 -11.00 3.87
CA CYS A 142 11.67 -10.02 2.79
C CYS A 142 12.95 -9.17 2.70
N GLU A 143 13.54 -9.06 1.51
CA GLU A 143 14.83 -8.37 1.34
C GLU A 143 14.76 -6.89 1.77
N ALA A 144 13.61 -6.24 1.59
CA ALA A 144 13.39 -4.86 2.03
C ALA A 144 13.57 -4.69 3.56
N ALA A 145 13.41 -5.76 4.35
CA ALA A 145 13.60 -5.71 5.79
C ALA A 145 15.07 -5.53 6.20
N TYR A 146 16.05 -5.78 5.32
CA TYR A 146 17.46 -5.49 5.59
C TYR A 146 17.74 -3.99 5.74
N LEU A 147 16.83 -3.11 5.33
CA LEU A 147 16.91 -1.67 5.62
C LEU A 147 16.95 -1.37 7.13
N SER A 148 16.48 -2.31 7.96
CA SER A 148 16.59 -2.25 9.43
C SER A 148 18.03 -2.21 9.95
N SER A 149 19.01 -2.60 9.14
CA SER A 149 20.44 -2.44 9.42
C SER A 149 20.85 -0.98 9.66
N ASN A 150 20.09 -0.03 9.11
CA ASN A 150 20.25 1.38 9.43
C ASN A 150 19.47 1.75 10.70
N LYS A 151 20.15 2.36 11.68
CA LYS A 151 19.57 2.75 12.97
C LYS A 151 18.41 3.76 12.88
N ASN A 152 18.32 4.48 11.77
CA ASN A 152 17.26 5.47 11.54
C ASN A 152 15.99 4.85 10.93
N VAL A 153 16.00 3.54 10.63
CA VAL A 153 14.86 2.82 10.07
C VAL A 153 14.32 1.85 11.11
N ASN A 154 13.02 1.96 11.37
CA ASN A 154 12.31 0.95 12.14
C ASN A 154 11.53 0.08 11.17
N VAL A 155 11.77 -1.23 11.19
CA VAL A 155 11.00 -2.18 10.40
C VAL A 155 9.96 -2.85 11.28
N ARG A 156 8.70 -2.79 10.87
CA ARG A 156 7.59 -3.49 11.52
C ARG A 156 7.08 -4.56 10.58
N VAL A 157 7.14 -5.82 10.99
CA VAL A 157 6.63 -6.96 10.23
C VAL A 157 5.27 -7.37 10.79
N LEU A 158 4.23 -7.26 9.98
CA LEU A 158 2.90 -7.78 10.26
C LEU A 158 2.78 -9.17 9.62
N CYS A 159 2.44 -10.18 10.41
CA CYS A 159 2.40 -11.56 9.97
C CYS A 159 1.08 -12.27 10.33
N PRO A 160 0.71 -13.35 9.63
CA PRO A 160 -0.44 -14.15 9.99
C PRO A 160 -0.31 -14.69 11.41
N PRO A 161 -1.41 -14.69 12.19
CA PRO A 161 -1.38 -15.28 13.53
C PRO A 161 -1.04 -16.77 13.55
N THR A 162 -1.25 -17.45 12.43
CA THR A 162 -0.95 -18.87 12.23
C THR A 162 0.54 -19.15 12.00
N ASN A 163 1.39 -18.14 11.76
CA ASN A 163 2.81 -18.33 11.45
C ASN A 163 3.78 -17.42 12.23
N THR A 164 3.34 -16.84 13.35
CA THR A 164 4.13 -15.84 14.09
C THR A 164 5.46 -16.37 14.62
N ALA A 165 5.51 -17.62 15.09
CA ALA A 165 6.74 -18.21 15.63
C ALA A 165 7.82 -18.39 14.55
N THR A 166 7.42 -18.85 13.36
CA THR A 166 8.32 -19.03 12.22
C THR A 166 8.83 -17.68 11.73
N ILE A 167 7.95 -16.69 11.55
CA ILE A 167 8.36 -15.34 11.14
C ILE A 167 9.30 -14.71 12.19
N LYS A 168 9.03 -14.88 13.49
CA LYS A 168 9.96 -14.46 14.55
C LYS A 168 11.36 -15.06 14.40
N LYS A 169 11.45 -16.33 14.02
CA LYS A 169 12.73 -16.99 13.76
C LYS A 169 13.39 -16.47 12.48
N VAL A 170 12.65 -16.32 11.39
CA VAL A 170 13.15 -15.84 10.08
C VAL A 170 13.76 -14.45 10.18
N TYR A 171 13.14 -13.54 10.91
CA TYR A 171 13.59 -12.15 11.04
C TYR A 171 14.51 -11.91 12.25
N SER A 172 14.80 -12.94 13.07
CA SER A 172 15.60 -12.81 14.30
C SER A 172 17.03 -12.31 14.10
N CYS A 173 17.59 -12.48 12.90
CA CYS A 173 18.93 -12.03 12.55
C CYS A 173 19.00 -10.52 12.23
N LEU A 174 17.87 -9.85 12.07
CA LEU A 174 17.81 -8.45 11.67
C LEU A 174 17.67 -7.54 12.91
N PRO A 175 18.48 -6.48 13.04
CA PRO A 175 18.31 -5.49 14.11
C PRO A 175 17.05 -4.65 13.87
N ASN A 176 16.52 -3.96 14.88
CA ASN A 176 15.43 -2.98 14.70
C ASN A 176 14.16 -3.49 13.98
N VAL A 177 13.89 -4.80 14.05
CA VAL A 177 12.67 -5.42 13.53
C VAL A 177 11.69 -5.70 14.67
N LEU A 178 10.49 -5.13 14.59
CA LEU A 178 9.36 -5.44 15.46
C LEU A 178 8.40 -6.37 14.72
N ILE A 179 8.05 -7.50 15.32
CA ILE A 179 7.14 -8.48 14.73
C ILE A 179 5.82 -8.46 15.50
N GLN A 180 4.74 -8.25 14.78
CA GLN A 180 3.38 -8.15 15.31
C GLN A 180 2.43 -9.04 14.50
N GLU A 181 1.41 -9.59 15.15
CA GLU A 181 0.34 -10.29 14.44
C GLU A 181 -0.50 -9.29 13.63
N LEU A 182 -0.85 -9.64 12.40
CA LEU A 182 -1.85 -8.92 11.63
C LEU A 182 -3.22 -9.22 12.22
N ARG A 183 -3.77 -8.25 12.95
CA ARG A 183 -5.10 -8.30 13.56
C ARG A 183 -5.92 -7.07 13.19
N PHE A 184 -7.15 -7.30 12.73
CA PHE A 184 -8.12 -6.25 12.42
C PHE A 184 -9.09 -6.05 13.59
N CYS A 185 -9.33 -4.78 13.93
CA CYS A 185 -10.43 -4.38 14.81
C CYS A 185 -11.70 -4.18 13.97
N GLN A 186 -12.88 -4.35 14.56
CA GLN A 186 -14.15 -4.01 13.90
C GLN A 186 -14.20 -2.56 13.36
N ASP A 187 -13.52 -1.62 14.01
CA ASP A 187 -13.41 -0.22 13.55
C ASP A 187 -12.64 -0.10 12.23
N SER A 188 -11.77 -1.07 11.97
CA SER A 188 -11.04 -1.19 10.72
C SER A 188 -11.93 -1.77 9.62
N LEU A 189 -13.09 -2.35 9.91
CA LEU A 189 -14.00 -2.91 8.90
C LEU A 189 -15.02 -1.85 8.46
N ASN A 190 -15.17 -1.68 7.16
CA ASN A 190 -16.20 -0.82 6.57
C ASN A 190 -16.95 -1.58 5.47
N THR A 191 -18.03 -1.00 4.95
CA THR A 191 -18.83 -1.64 3.90
C THR A 191 -17.99 -2.07 2.70
N LYS A 192 -17.02 -1.26 2.25
CA LYS A 192 -16.17 -1.60 1.11
C LYS A 192 -15.27 -2.79 1.42
N ARG A 193 -14.57 -2.78 2.56
CA ARG A 193 -13.68 -3.88 2.96
C ARG A 193 -14.44 -5.18 3.23
N MET A 194 -15.61 -5.08 3.86
CA MET A 194 -16.51 -6.23 4.02
C MET A 194 -16.93 -6.78 2.66
N LEU A 195 -17.31 -5.92 1.70
CA LEU A 195 -17.65 -6.40 0.37
C LEU A 195 -16.45 -7.02 -0.33
N ASN A 196 -15.28 -6.38 -0.34
CA ASN A 196 -14.08 -6.92 -0.99
C ASN A 196 -13.65 -8.28 -0.41
N LEU A 197 -13.87 -8.52 0.89
CA LEU A 197 -13.65 -9.83 1.53
C LEU A 197 -14.67 -10.89 1.12
N MET A 198 -15.91 -10.47 0.86
CA MET A 198 -17.02 -11.36 0.48
C MET A 198 -17.15 -11.51 -1.04
N VAL A 199 -16.43 -10.69 -1.80
CA VAL A 199 -16.29 -10.80 -3.25
C VAL A 199 -15.19 -11.82 -3.51
N ALA A 200 -15.61 -13.00 -3.97
CA ALA A 200 -14.73 -13.92 -4.67
C ALA A 200 -15.53 -14.87 -5.55
N SER A 201 -15.05 -15.03 -6.78
CA SER A 201 -15.49 -16.01 -7.77
C SER A 201 -16.92 -15.84 -8.27
N PRO A 202 -17.12 -15.02 -9.32
CA PRO A 202 -17.79 -15.62 -10.45
C PRO A 202 -16.94 -16.83 -10.86
N GLY A 203 -17.53 -18.03 -10.91
CA GLY A 203 -16.95 -19.05 -11.79
C GLY A 203 -16.78 -18.47 -13.21
N GLN A 204 -16.29 -19.26 -14.16
CA GLN A 204 -16.12 -18.92 -15.59
C GLN A 204 -17.31 -18.23 -16.30
N THR A 205 -18.43 -18.00 -15.61
CA THR A 205 -19.69 -17.41 -16.05
C THR A 205 -19.87 -15.92 -15.70
N GLY A 206 -18.96 -15.26 -14.97
CA GLY A 206 -19.10 -13.82 -14.66
C GLY A 206 -20.31 -13.47 -13.77
N ARG A 207 -20.91 -14.48 -13.10
CA ARG A 207 -22.07 -14.27 -12.22
C ARG A 207 -21.64 -14.08 -10.78
N MET A 208 -22.01 -12.92 -10.23
CA MET A 208 -21.85 -12.58 -8.81
C MET A 208 -22.45 -13.67 -7.90
N PRO A 209 -21.76 -14.09 -6.81
CA PRO A 209 -22.31 -15.06 -5.88
C PRO A 209 -23.65 -14.59 -5.32
N LEU A 210 -24.64 -15.49 -5.27
CA LEU A 210 -26.01 -15.13 -4.91
C LEU A 210 -26.11 -14.57 -3.47
N TYR A 211 -25.21 -15.00 -2.56
CA TYR A 211 -25.16 -14.47 -1.19
C TYR A 211 -24.71 -13.01 -1.14
N LEU A 212 -23.99 -12.51 -2.14
CA LEU A 212 -23.43 -11.16 -2.13
C LEU A 212 -24.52 -10.08 -2.20
N HIS A 213 -25.62 -10.33 -2.91
CA HIS A 213 -26.79 -9.44 -2.90
C HIS A 213 -27.37 -9.29 -1.49
N THR A 214 -27.45 -10.38 -0.74
CA THR A 214 -27.91 -10.38 0.66
C THR A 214 -26.93 -9.60 1.54
N VAL A 215 -25.62 -9.88 1.42
CA VAL A 215 -24.56 -9.14 2.15
C VAL A 215 -24.66 -7.64 1.87
N MET A 216 -24.77 -7.23 0.61
CA MET A 216 -24.91 -5.82 0.23
C MET A 216 -26.15 -5.16 0.83
N ARG A 217 -27.29 -5.86 0.84
CA ARG A 217 -28.52 -5.35 1.45
C ARG A 217 -28.36 -5.18 2.95
N VAL A 218 -27.87 -6.21 3.65
CA VAL A 218 -27.63 -6.16 5.10
C VAL A 218 -26.66 -5.04 5.46
N LEU A 219 -25.53 -4.92 4.76
CA LEU A 219 -24.57 -3.84 5.00
C LEU A 219 -25.18 -2.45 4.75
N ARG A 220 -26.06 -2.31 3.77
CA ARG A 220 -26.77 -1.05 3.49
C ARG A 220 -27.74 -0.69 4.62
N GLU A 221 -28.51 -1.65 5.10
CA GLU A 221 -29.45 -1.46 6.22
C GLU A 221 -28.71 -1.07 7.50
N LEU A 222 -27.62 -1.78 7.83
CA LEU A 222 -26.76 -1.44 8.96
C LEU A 222 -26.17 -0.03 8.82
N ARG A 223 -25.73 0.34 7.61
CA ARG A 223 -25.21 1.69 7.35
C ARG A 223 -26.27 2.78 7.57
N ILE A 224 -27.52 2.55 7.16
CA ILE A 224 -28.64 3.47 7.40
C ILE A 224 -28.91 3.61 8.90
N ASN A 225 -28.89 2.50 9.65
CA ASN A 225 -29.12 2.51 11.09
C ASN A 225 -27.99 3.24 11.84
N GLN A 226 -26.73 3.02 11.46
CA GLN A 226 -25.57 3.74 11.98
C GLN A 226 -25.67 5.26 11.78
N GLN A 227 -26.14 5.70 10.61
CA GLN A 227 -26.33 7.14 10.33
C GLN A 227 -27.40 7.77 11.21
N ARG A 228 -28.46 7.02 11.55
CA ARG A 228 -29.57 7.51 12.37
C ARG A 228 -29.20 7.58 13.85
N GLN A 229 -28.47 6.58 14.35
CA GLN A 229 -28.17 6.43 15.77
C GLN A 229 -26.82 7.06 16.16
N GLY A 230 -25.94 7.30 15.19
CA GLY A 230 -24.55 7.68 15.42
C GLY A 230 -23.76 6.45 15.89
N GLY A 231 -22.80 6.00 15.08
CA GLY A 231 -21.99 4.84 15.43
C GLY A 231 -21.03 4.41 14.33
N VAL A 232 -20.21 3.42 14.65
CA VAL A 232 -19.27 2.75 13.75
C VAL A 232 -19.83 1.38 13.31
N PHE A 233 -19.12 0.71 12.43
CA PHE A 233 -19.49 -0.64 12.01
C PHE A 233 -19.40 -1.62 13.19
N ASN A 234 -20.43 -2.45 13.38
CA ASN A 234 -20.46 -3.51 14.39
C ASN A 234 -20.54 -4.87 13.69
N TYR A 235 -19.50 -5.68 13.87
CA TYR A 235 -19.39 -6.97 13.20
C TYR A 235 -20.42 -7.99 13.73
N GLN A 236 -20.74 -7.96 15.02
CA GLN A 236 -21.72 -8.86 15.62
C GLN A 236 -23.14 -8.58 15.13
N GLU A 237 -23.51 -7.30 14.98
CA GLU A 237 -24.79 -6.91 14.38
C GLU A 237 -24.90 -7.43 12.94
N PHE A 238 -23.81 -7.33 12.18
CA PHE A 238 -23.73 -7.91 10.84
C PHE A 238 -23.91 -9.43 10.86
N LYS A 239 -23.23 -10.16 11.74
CA LYS A 239 -23.35 -11.61 11.87
C LYS A 239 -24.78 -12.03 12.22
N ASN A 240 -25.39 -11.39 13.21
CA ASN A 240 -26.77 -11.64 13.61
C ASN A 240 -27.76 -11.36 12.47
N ALA A 241 -27.55 -10.27 11.73
CA ALA A 241 -28.38 -9.94 10.58
C ALA A 241 -28.24 -10.98 9.47
N MET A 242 -27.02 -11.46 9.18
CA MET A 242 -26.78 -12.50 8.19
C MET A 242 -27.38 -13.86 8.58
N GLU A 243 -27.34 -14.23 9.86
CA GLU A 243 -27.96 -15.46 10.39
C GLU A 243 -29.49 -15.44 10.32
N ALA A 244 -30.10 -14.25 10.35
CA ALA A 244 -31.55 -14.07 10.23
C ALA A 244 -32.06 -14.17 8.77
N GLU A 245 -31.17 -14.12 7.78
CA GLU A 245 -31.53 -14.17 6.37
C GLU A 245 -31.77 -15.60 5.87
N PRO A 246 -32.78 -15.83 5.01
CA PRO A 246 -33.09 -17.16 4.49
C PRO A 246 -32.12 -17.58 3.37
N LEU A 247 -30.85 -17.77 3.71
CA LEU A 247 -29.82 -18.26 2.79
C LEU A 247 -29.95 -19.76 2.58
N THR A 248 -29.78 -20.22 1.33
CA THR A 248 -29.71 -21.65 1.04
C THR A 248 -28.40 -22.25 1.59
N LYS A 249 -28.33 -23.57 1.73
CA LYS A 249 -27.07 -24.25 2.13
C LYS A 249 -25.93 -23.96 1.16
N GLU A 250 -26.23 -23.86 -0.13
CA GLU A 250 -25.27 -23.54 -1.19
C GLU A 250 -24.74 -22.10 -1.12
N GLN A 251 -25.50 -21.18 -0.50
CA GLN A 251 -25.10 -19.78 -0.29
C GLN A 251 -24.37 -19.56 1.04
N SER A 252 -24.76 -20.28 2.08
CA SER A 252 -24.22 -20.12 3.43
C SER A 252 -22.82 -20.70 3.59
N VAL A 253 -22.51 -21.85 2.97
CA VAL A 253 -21.20 -22.48 3.11
C VAL A 253 -20.05 -21.60 2.58
N PRO A 254 -20.11 -21.05 1.35
CA PRO A 254 -19.03 -20.18 0.86
C PRO A 254 -18.88 -18.89 1.65
N LEU A 255 -20.00 -18.30 2.08
CA LEU A 255 -20.00 -17.11 2.92
C LEU A 255 -19.33 -17.40 4.28
N GLN A 256 -19.67 -18.53 4.90
CA GLN A 256 -19.13 -18.92 6.20
C GLN A 256 -17.61 -19.11 6.13
N GLN A 257 -17.08 -19.75 5.09
CA GLN A 257 -15.63 -19.90 4.90
C GLN A 257 -14.90 -18.55 4.82
N ARG A 258 -15.52 -17.54 4.20
CA ARG A 258 -14.97 -16.18 4.11
C ARG A 258 -15.01 -15.46 5.44
N LEU A 259 -16.11 -15.59 6.18
CA LEU A 259 -16.24 -15.04 7.52
C LEU A 259 -15.25 -15.69 8.48
N GLU A 260 -15.07 -17.01 8.43
CA GLU A 260 -14.07 -17.73 9.23
C GLU A 260 -12.64 -17.28 8.90
N THR A 261 -12.34 -17.04 7.62
CA THR A 261 -11.05 -16.47 7.20
C THR A 261 -10.85 -15.08 7.80
N LEU A 262 -11.84 -14.18 7.69
CA LEU A 262 -11.78 -12.86 8.31
C LEU A 262 -11.62 -12.93 9.83
N GLU A 263 -12.47 -13.72 10.50
CA GLU A 263 -12.48 -13.90 11.95
C GLU A 263 -11.14 -14.42 12.47
N SER A 264 -10.43 -15.24 11.68
CA SER A 264 -9.08 -15.71 12.03
C SER A 264 -8.04 -14.59 12.12
N PHE A 265 -8.28 -13.46 11.46
CA PHE A 265 -7.47 -12.23 11.51
C PHE A 265 -8.13 -11.12 12.34
N MET A 266 -9.30 -11.33 12.96
CA MET A 266 -9.91 -10.35 13.86
C MET A 266 -9.36 -10.46 15.30
N VAL A 267 -9.49 -9.39 16.07
CA VAL A 267 -9.19 -9.40 17.51
C VAL A 267 -10.22 -10.26 18.24
N LYS A 268 -9.78 -11.08 19.21
CA LYS A 268 -10.63 -12.09 19.89
C LYS A 268 -11.84 -11.50 20.63
N GLN A 269 -11.79 -10.24 21.04
CA GLN A 269 -12.91 -9.57 21.71
C GLN A 269 -14.06 -9.27 20.74
N ASP A 270 -13.75 -9.01 19.47
CA ASP A 270 -14.74 -8.71 18.43
C ASP A 270 -15.44 -9.99 17.92
N THR A 271 -14.91 -11.18 18.23
CA THR A 271 -15.47 -12.48 17.84
C THR A 271 -16.16 -13.25 18.98
N ASN A 272 -15.86 -12.95 20.25
CA ASN A 272 -16.34 -13.70 21.44
C ASN A 272 -17.35 -12.94 22.32
N VAL A 273 -18.52 -12.59 21.78
CA VAL A 273 -19.69 -12.20 22.61
C VAL A 273 -20.87 -13.20 22.47
N GLY A 274 -20.72 -14.24 21.64
CA GLY A 274 -21.81 -15.17 21.27
C GLY A 274 -21.77 -16.59 21.88
N GLY A 275 -20.99 -16.84 22.93
CA GLY A 275 -21.07 -18.15 23.62
C GLY A 275 -22.43 -18.33 24.31
N PRO A 276 -23.05 -19.52 24.31
CA PRO A 276 -24.35 -19.73 24.93
C PRO A 276 -24.28 -19.31 26.40
N ALA A 277 -25.15 -18.37 26.77
CA ALA A 277 -25.23 -17.85 28.13
C ALA A 277 -25.50 -18.99 29.11
N ASN A 278 -24.45 -19.47 29.78
CA ASN A 278 -24.60 -20.42 30.86
C ASN A 278 -25.20 -19.65 32.04
N LYS A 279 -26.53 -19.69 32.15
CA LYS A 279 -27.30 -19.20 33.29
C LYS A 279 -26.98 -20.07 34.51
N ASN A 280 -25.81 -19.87 35.12
CA ASN A 280 -25.49 -20.12 36.52
C ASN A 280 -23.98 -20.00 36.76
N GLY A 281 -23.53 -18.82 37.16
CA GLY A 281 -22.15 -18.63 37.60
C GLY A 281 -21.82 -17.15 37.75
N LYS A 282 -21.69 -16.70 38.99
CA LYS A 282 -21.19 -15.36 39.33
C LYS A 282 -19.74 -15.21 38.83
N ASN A 283 -19.55 -14.78 37.59
CA ASN A 283 -18.23 -14.34 37.13
C ASN A 283 -18.14 -12.83 37.27
N LYS A 284 -17.28 -12.40 38.19
CA LYS A 284 -16.78 -11.03 38.29
C LYS A 284 -16.23 -10.65 36.92
N TRP A 285 -16.81 -9.63 36.30
CA TRP A 285 -16.28 -9.03 35.09
C TRP A 285 -14.98 -8.31 35.45
N ALA A 286 -13.86 -9.01 35.35
CA ALA A 286 -12.58 -8.35 35.13
C ALA A 286 -12.62 -7.88 33.67
N SER A 287 -12.84 -6.58 33.46
CA SER A 287 -12.55 -5.91 32.20
C SER A 287 -11.09 -6.20 31.87
N HIS A 288 -10.83 -7.21 31.05
CA HIS A 288 -9.53 -7.33 30.41
C HIS A 288 -9.49 -6.19 29.39
N SER A 289 -8.94 -5.07 29.83
CA SER A 289 -8.44 -4.02 28.95
C SER A 289 -7.68 -4.69 27.83
N VAL A 290 -8.07 -4.43 26.57
CA VAL A 290 -7.29 -4.78 25.39
C VAL A 290 -5.83 -4.47 25.70
N GLU A 291 -4.96 -5.47 25.72
CA GLU A 291 -3.54 -5.18 25.71
C GLU A 291 -3.29 -4.42 24.41
N ALA A 292 -2.86 -3.16 24.50
CA ALA A 292 -2.71 -2.24 23.36
C ALA A 292 -1.79 -2.76 22.23
N HIS A 293 -1.22 -3.96 22.40
CA HIS A 293 -0.31 -4.64 21.49
C HIS A 293 -1.04 -5.59 20.51
N GLU A 294 -2.32 -5.89 20.72
CA GLU A 294 -3.10 -6.74 19.80
C GLU A 294 -3.64 -5.98 18.57
N ILE A 295 -3.79 -4.66 18.63
CA ILE A 295 -4.35 -3.86 17.51
C ILE A 295 -3.22 -3.29 16.66
N VAL A 296 -3.33 -3.44 15.33
CA VAL A 296 -2.40 -2.80 14.38
C VAL A 296 -2.73 -1.32 14.26
N ASP A 297 -1.82 -0.45 14.72
CA ASP A 297 -1.89 0.99 14.44
C ASP A 297 -1.34 1.29 13.03
N TRP A 298 -2.24 1.71 12.15
CA TRP A 298 -1.95 2.06 10.77
C TRP A 298 -1.41 3.48 10.59
N LYS A 299 -1.30 4.28 11.65
CA LYS A 299 -0.80 5.66 11.58
C LYS A 299 0.58 5.69 10.92
N PRO A 300 0.77 6.49 9.84
CA PRO A 300 2.05 6.56 9.14
C PRO A 300 3.13 7.17 10.03
N VAL A 301 4.27 6.47 10.15
CA VAL A 301 5.45 6.93 10.91
C VAL A 301 6.58 7.21 9.93
N SER A 302 7.20 8.39 10.04
CA SER A 302 8.31 8.80 9.18
C SER A 302 9.52 7.88 9.39
N GLY A 303 10.08 7.37 8.30
CA GLY A 303 11.23 6.46 8.34
C GLY A 303 10.90 5.04 8.82
N GLN A 304 9.61 4.71 8.99
CA GLN A 304 9.19 3.34 9.29
C GLN A 304 8.85 2.59 8.01
N LEU A 305 9.34 1.36 7.91
CA LEU A 305 8.90 0.39 6.91
C LEU A 305 7.97 -0.62 7.57
N THR A 306 6.71 -0.67 7.16
CA THR A 306 5.80 -1.76 7.52
C THR A 306 5.84 -2.83 6.42
N VAL A 307 6.26 -4.05 6.75
CA VAL A 307 6.22 -5.20 5.85
C VAL A 307 5.02 -6.05 6.26
N VAL A 308 4.08 -6.29 5.36
CA VAL A 308 3.02 -7.28 5.55
C VAL A 308 3.51 -8.56 4.89
N ASP A 309 4.05 -9.46 5.70
CA ASP A 309 4.61 -10.74 5.27
C ASP A 309 3.59 -11.83 5.55
N LEU A 310 2.86 -12.23 4.51
CA LEU A 310 1.83 -13.26 4.58
C LEU A 310 2.34 -14.65 4.18
N SER A 311 3.65 -14.85 4.19
CA SER A 311 4.27 -16.13 3.85
C SER A 311 3.96 -17.16 4.93
N CYS A 312 2.89 -17.94 4.73
CA CYS A 312 2.35 -18.88 5.68
C CYS A 312 1.71 -20.06 4.95
N PRO A 313 1.97 -21.32 5.36
CA PRO A 313 1.33 -22.49 4.76
C PRO A 313 -0.21 -22.49 4.82
N CYS A 314 -0.80 -21.73 5.74
CA CYS A 314 -2.25 -21.61 5.92
C CYS A 314 -2.86 -20.42 5.16
N VAL A 315 -2.06 -19.65 4.41
CA VAL A 315 -2.54 -18.49 3.65
C VAL A 315 -2.31 -18.77 2.17
N THR A 316 -3.38 -18.74 1.37
CA THR A 316 -3.27 -18.87 -0.09
C THR A 316 -2.95 -17.52 -0.75
N ALA A 317 -2.56 -17.54 -2.03
CA ALA A 317 -2.32 -16.32 -2.82
C ALA A 317 -3.57 -15.42 -2.89
N GLU A 318 -4.75 -16.03 -3.04
CA GLU A 318 -6.03 -15.32 -3.08
C GLU A 318 -6.34 -14.65 -1.74
N GLN A 319 -6.14 -15.37 -0.62
CA GLN A 319 -6.29 -14.82 0.72
C GLN A 319 -5.29 -13.69 0.97
N ALA A 320 -4.04 -13.84 0.52
CA ALA A 320 -3.03 -12.79 0.61
C ALA A 320 -3.46 -11.53 -0.14
N CYS A 321 -4.00 -11.64 -1.36
CA CYS A 321 -4.55 -10.51 -2.11
C CYS A 321 -5.68 -9.79 -1.37
N SER A 322 -6.66 -10.51 -0.81
CA SER A 322 -7.74 -9.89 -0.02
C SER A 322 -7.20 -9.15 1.21
N LEU A 323 -6.22 -9.74 1.92
CA LEU A 323 -5.61 -9.14 3.10
C LEU A 323 -4.74 -7.93 2.73
N PHE A 324 -3.99 -7.99 1.63
CA PHE A 324 -3.22 -6.87 1.10
C PHE A 324 -4.12 -5.71 0.67
N ASP A 325 -5.27 -5.97 0.05
CA ASP A 325 -6.26 -4.94 -0.29
C ASP A 325 -6.75 -4.17 0.95
N ILE A 326 -7.07 -4.90 2.02
CA ILE A 326 -7.45 -4.29 3.30
C ILE A 326 -6.31 -3.44 3.86
N CYS A 327 -5.10 -4.00 3.91
CA CYS A 327 -3.92 -3.30 4.43
C CYS A 327 -3.61 -2.03 3.62
N LEU A 328 -3.70 -2.10 2.29
CA LEU A 328 -3.52 -0.97 1.39
C LEU A 328 -4.56 0.12 1.68
N SER A 329 -5.84 -0.26 1.77
CA SER A 329 -6.93 0.65 2.08
C SER A 329 -6.73 1.31 3.44
N LEU A 330 -6.41 0.55 4.49
CA LEU A 330 -6.18 1.08 5.84
C LEU A 330 -4.99 2.04 5.90
N PHE A 331 -3.90 1.73 5.20
CA PHE A 331 -2.72 2.59 5.12
C PHE A 331 -3.00 3.90 4.35
N LEU A 332 -3.75 3.83 3.25
CA LEU A 332 -4.05 5.01 2.42
C LEU A 332 -5.11 5.92 3.02
N GLU A 333 -6.03 5.40 3.84
CA GLU A 333 -7.10 6.17 4.50
C GLU A 333 -6.61 7.09 5.62
N GLN A 334 -5.40 6.86 6.14
CA GLN A 334 -4.87 7.66 7.25
C GLN A 334 -4.73 9.12 6.84
N ASN A 335 -5.07 10.06 7.72
CA ASN A 335 -4.77 11.47 7.47
C ASN A 335 -3.31 11.75 7.87
N THR A 336 -2.47 12.18 6.92
CA THR A 336 -1.08 12.51 7.19
C THR A 336 -0.52 13.51 6.18
N ASP A 337 0.44 14.32 6.63
CA ASP A 337 1.24 15.20 5.77
C ASP A 337 2.55 14.53 5.31
N LEU A 338 2.77 13.27 5.70
CA LEU A 338 3.93 12.46 5.29
C LEU A 338 3.71 11.86 3.89
N GLY A 339 4.74 11.88 3.06
CA GLY A 339 4.73 11.11 1.82
C GLY A 339 4.71 9.60 2.12
N ARG A 340 4.20 8.82 1.17
CA ARG A 340 4.03 7.38 1.32
C ARG A 340 4.72 6.64 0.18
N VAL A 341 5.25 5.47 0.47
CA VAL A 341 5.70 4.51 -0.55
C VAL A 341 5.05 3.15 -0.28
N VAL A 342 4.42 2.59 -1.30
CA VAL A 342 3.85 1.24 -1.29
C VAL A 342 4.63 0.40 -2.28
N ALA A 343 5.11 -0.75 -1.82
CA ALA A 343 5.93 -1.67 -2.59
C ALA A 343 5.29 -3.05 -2.61
N LEU A 344 5.31 -3.69 -3.77
CA LEU A 344 4.88 -5.07 -3.97
C LEU A 344 6.11 -5.86 -4.37
N ASP A 345 6.49 -6.84 -3.55
CA ASP A 345 7.67 -7.67 -3.78
C ASP A 345 7.26 -9.02 -4.37
N GLU A 346 7.95 -9.45 -5.42
CA GLU A 346 7.68 -10.69 -6.18
C GLU A 346 6.18 -10.88 -6.51
N SER A 347 5.51 -9.84 -7.04
CA SER A 347 4.04 -9.80 -7.13
C SER A 347 3.40 -10.94 -7.94
N HIS A 348 4.09 -11.49 -8.94
CA HIS A 348 3.72 -12.72 -9.67
C HIS A 348 3.46 -13.95 -8.77
N LYS A 349 3.94 -13.97 -7.53
CA LYS A 349 3.64 -15.05 -6.58
C LYS A 349 2.21 -15.04 -6.07
N TYR A 350 1.53 -13.89 -6.08
CA TYR A 350 0.21 -13.74 -5.48
C TYR A 350 -0.83 -13.00 -6.34
N MET A 351 -0.40 -12.11 -7.23
CA MET A 351 -1.29 -11.48 -8.20
C MET A 351 -1.49 -12.42 -9.39
N THR A 352 -2.37 -13.40 -9.23
CA THR A 352 -2.74 -14.40 -10.25
C THR A 352 -4.02 -13.98 -10.99
N GLU A 353 -4.62 -14.87 -11.78
CA GLU A 353 -5.90 -14.62 -12.48
C GLU A 353 -7.14 -14.75 -11.58
N SER A 354 -6.98 -14.73 -10.25
CA SER A 354 -8.10 -14.78 -9.30
C SER A 354 -8.85 -13.45 -9.18
N ASP A 355 -10.12 -13.49 -8.74
CA ASP A 355 -10.90 -12.27 -8.53
C ASP A 355 -10.35 -11.42 -7.39
N GLU A 356 -9.81 -12.05 -6.35
CA GLU A 356 -9.16 -11.35 -5.24
C GLU A 356 -7.94 -10.55 -5.74
N SER A 357 -7.17 -11.15 -6.65
CA SER A 357 -6.07 -10.48 -7.33
C SER A 357 -6.56 -9.32 -8.21
N GLN A 358 -7.68 -9.50 -8.93
CA GLN A 358 -8.29 -8.42 -9.72
C GLN A 358 -8.77 -7.25 -8.85
N VAL A 359 -9.46 -7.52 -7.73
CA VAL A 359 -9.90 -6.49 -6.78
C VAL A 359 -8.70 -5.74 -6.21
N PHE A 360 -7.65 -6.46 -5.80
CA PHE A 360 -6.43 -5.84 -5.32
C PHE A 360 -5.75 -4.97 -6.40
N THR A 361 -5.71 -5.47 -7.64
CA THR A 361 -5.21 -4.73 -8.82
C THR A 361 -6.00 -3.44 -9.06
N GLU A 362 -7.33 -3.49 -9.01
CA GLU A 362 -8.20 -2.31 -9.17
C GLU A 362 -7.98 -1.26 -8.06
N SER A 363 -7.76 -1.72 -6.82
CA SER A 363 -7.39 -0.85 -5.71
C SER A 363 -6.01 -0.20 -5.93
N LEU A 364 -5.03 -0.92 -6.44
CA LEU A 364 -3.73 -0.36 -6.82
C LEU A 364 -3.85 0.66 -7.94
N LEU A 365 -4.59 0.35 -9.02
CA LEU A 365 -4.85 1.28 -10.12
C LEU A 365 -5.50 2.57 -9.61
N SER A 366 -6.47 2.45 -8.70
CA SER A 366 -7.11 3.58 -8.05
C SER A 366 -6.12 4.39 -7.22
N ALA A 367 -5.22 3.72 -6.49
CA ALA A 367 -4.15 4.37 -5.73
C ALA A 367 -3.14 5.09 -6.64
N ILE A 368 -2.76 4.49 -7.78
CA ILE A 368 -1.86 5.11 -8.78
C ILE A 368 -2.52 6.36 -9.38
N ARG A 369 -3.80 6.27 -9.78
CA ARG A 369 -4.55 7.42 -10.32
C ARG A 369 -4.65 8.57 -9.33
N LEU A 370 -4.70 8.28 -8.03
CA LEU A 370 -4.77 9.25 -6.93
C LEU A 370 -3.40 9.55 -6.30
N GLN A 371 -2.29 9.05 -6.85
CA GLN A 371 -0.97 9.10 -6.20
C GLN A 371 -0.50 10.53 -5.92
N ARG A 372 -0.87 11.49 -6.78
CA ARG A 372 -0.52 12.91 -6.59
C ARG A 372 -1.28 13.56 -5.44
N HIS A 373 -2.55 13.22 -5.29
CA HIS A 373 -3.38 13.72 -4.19
C HIS A 373 -2.93 13.13 -2.85
N ASN A 374 -2.59 11.84 -2.84
CA ASN A 374 -2.24 11.12 -1.62
C ASN A 374 -0.74 11.17 -1.28
N GLY A 375 0.09 11.79 -2.14
CA GLY A 375 1.54 11.82 -1.96
C GLY A 375 2.17 10.43 -1.94
N THR A 376 1.62 9.48 -2.70
CA THR A 376 2.02 8.07 -2.69
C THR A 376 2.96 7.76 -3.85
N ARG A 377 3.96 6.92 -3.64
CA ARG A 377 4.72 6.24 -4.71
C ARG A 377 4.37 4.75 -4.68
N ILE A 378 4.23 4.14 -5.85
CA ILE A 378 3.91 2.72 -5.97
C ILE A 378 5.05 2.04 -6.71
N ILE A 379 5.62 0.99 -6.13
CA ILE A 379 6.71 0.23 -6.73
C ILE A 379 6.28 -1.23 -6.82
N ILE A 380 6.34 -1.82 -8.01
CA ILE A 380 5.90 -3.19 -8.26
C ILE A 380 7.08 -3.98 -8.81
N SER A 381 7.52 -4.99 -8.07
CA SER A 381 8.57 -5.92 -8.47
C SER A 381 7.94 -7.24 -8.93
N THR A 382 8.22 -7.67 -10.16
CA THR A 382 7.64 -8.88 -10.74
C THR A 382 8.59 -9.58 -11.71
N GLN A 383 8.43 -10.89 -11.88
CA GLN A 383 9.07 -11.63 -12.97
C GLN A 383 8.24 -11.57 -14.26
N GLU A 384 6.94 -11.34 -14.13
CA GLU A 384 5.97 -11.36 -15.22
C GLU A 384 5.43 -9.94 -15.44
N PRO A 385 5.91 -9.20 -16.46
CA PRO A 385 5.42 -7.85 -16.74
C PRO A 385 3.93 -7.85 -17.11
N THR A 386 3.44 -8.95 -17.69
CA THR A 386 2.04 -9.11 -18.12
C THR A 386 1.07 -9.48 -16.99
N ILE A 387 1.53 -9.49 -15.74
CA ILE A 387 0.71 -9.82 -14.56
C ILE A 387 -0.57 -8.97 -14.45
N SER A 388 -0.51 -7.73 -14.95
CA SER A 388 -1.67 -6.88 -15.14
C SER A 388 -1.37 -5.86 -16.24
N PRO A 389 -1.92 -6.03 -17.45
CA PRO A 389 -1.75 -5.05 -18.53
C PRO A 389 -2.24 -3.66 -18.15
N GLY A 390 -3.36 -3.58 -17.41
CA GLY A 390 -3.92 -2.29 -16.98
C GLY A 390 -3.01 -1.50 -16.03
N LEU A 391 -2.10 -2.18 -15.32
CA LEU A 391 -1.08 -1.54 -14.47
C LEU A 391 0.04 -0.91 -15.31
N LEU A 392 0.32 -1.44 -16.51
CA LEU A 392 1.30 -0.89 -17.44
C LEU A 392 0.74 0.20 -18.36
N ASP A 393 -0.58 0.22 -18.59
CA ASP A 393 -1.26 1.17 -19.48
C ASP A 393 -1.44 2.59 -18.89
N LEU A 394 -1.06 2.81 -17.62
CA LEU A 394 -1.14 4.09 -16.90
C LEU A 394 0.05 5.01 -17.19
#